data_AF-A0A1T5BMU5-F1
#
_entry.id   AF-A0A1T5BMU5-F1
#
_cell.length_a   1.000
_cell.length_b   1.000
_cell.length_c   1.000
_cell.angle_alpha   90.00
_cell.angle_beta   90.00
_cell.angle_gamma   90.00
#
_symmetry.space_group_name_H-M   'P 1'
#
loop_
_entity.id
_entity.type
_entity.pdbx_description
1 polymer ?
#
loop_
_entity_poly.entity_id
_entity_poly.type
_entity_poly.pdbx_seq_one_letter_code
_entity_poly.pdbx_strand_id
1 'polypeptide(L)'
;MSKLDNPPAFPTGVDDTEGMTLRDWFAGQALASGVSAEDFQCASGETRWQAEARYCYRLADAMLAERGEADRNCASYLAFLKEREAEGRDQ
;
A
#
# COMPACT_ATOMS: atom_id res chain seq x y z
N MET A 1 -10.73 4.83 3.25
CA MET A 1 -9.71 4.72 2.20
C MET A 1 -10.35 5.21 0.92
N SER A 2 -9.85 6.30 0.35
CA SER A 2 -10.35 6.77 -0.94
C SER A 2 -9.86 5.85 -2.06
N LYS A 3 -10.49 5.91 -3.26
CA LYS A 3 -10.00 5.18 -4.45
C LYS A 3 -8.54 5.51 -4.79
N LEU A 4 -8.02 6.67 -4.38
CA LEU A 4 -6.62 7.04 -4.58
C LEU A 4 -5.66 6.23 -3.70
N ASP A 5 -6.11 5.81 -2.51
CA ASP A 5 -5.27 5.10 -1.55
C ASP A 5 -5.15 3.59 -1.87
N ASN A 6 -6.04 3.09 -2.73
CA ASN A 6 -6.08 1.70 -3.15
C ASN A 6 -6.35 1.57 -4.67
N PRO A 7 -5.35 1.90 -5.51
CA PRO A 7 -5.50 1.88 -6.96
C PRO A 7 -5.61 0.45 -7.50
N PRO A 8 -5.95 0.27 -8.79
CA PRO A 8 -5.85 -1.04 -9.45
C PRO A 8 -4.44 -1.63 -9.32
N ALA A 9 -4.34 -2.96 -9.11
CA ALA A 9 -3.06 -3.65 -9.02
C ALA A 9 -2.28 -3.62 -10.34
N PHE A 10 -3.01 -3.68 -11.46
CA PHE A 10 -2.46 -3.64 -12.81
C PHE A 10 -3.21 -2.57 -13.63
N PRO A 11 -2.85 -1.29 -13.49
CA PRO A 11 -3.53 -0.21 -14.18
C PRO A 11 -3.42 -0.36 -15.70
N THR A 12 -4.54 -0.30 -16.41
CA THR A 12 -4.57 -0.39 -17.88
C THR A 12 -4.79 0.96 -18.56
N GLY A 13 -5.23 1.97 -17.79
CA GLY A 13 -5.57 3.29 -18.31
C GLY A 13 -6.97 3.38 -18.93
N VAL A 14 -7.72 2.27 -18.91
CA VAL A 14 -9.14 2.18 -19.26
C VAL A 14 -9.89 1.81 -17.98
N ASP A 15 -11.17 2.19 -17.83
CA ASP A 15 -11.97 2.09 -16.60
C ASP A 15 -11.70 0.81 -15.76
N ASP A 16 -10.75 0.91 -14.81
CA ASP A 16 -10.20 -0.22 -14.05
C ASP A 16 -11.08 -0.54 -12.82
N THR A 17 -12.39 -0.30 -12.93
CA THR A 17 -13.33 -0.42 -11.81
C THR A 17 -13.71 -1.86 -11.46
N GLU A 18 -13.47 -2.82 -12.37
CA GLU A 18 -13.82 -4.23 -12.20
C GLU A 18 -12.62 -5.16 -11.95
N GLY A 19 -11.44 -4.60 -11.64
CA GLY A 19 -10.20 -5.36 -11.42
C GLY A 19 -9.80 -5.56 -9.95
N MET A 20 -8.72 -6.32 -9.74
CA MET A 20 -8.08 -6.48 -8.44
C MET A 20 -7.46 -5.15 -7.99
N THR A 21 -7.69 -4.75 -6.73
CA THR A 21 -7.02 -3.57 -6.17
C THR A 21 -5.60 -3.92 -5.74
N LEU A 22 -4.72 -2.92 -5.62
CA LEU A 22 -3.35 -3.10 -5.17
C LEU A 22 -3.29 -3.70 -3.75
N ARG A 23 -4.26 -3.36 -2.90
CA ARG A 23 -4.45 -3.98 -1.58
C ARG A 23 -4.73 -5.48 -1.67
N ASP A 24 -5.63 -5.89 -2.58
CA ASP A 24 -5.96 -7.30 -2.76
C ASP A 24 -4.77 -8.09 -3.29
N TRP A 25 -3.99 -7.48 -4.19
CA TRP A 25 -2.77 -8.09 -4.71
C TRP A 25 -1.72 -8.29 -3.59
N PHE A 26 -1.45 -7.26 -2.79
CA PHE A 26 -0.54 -7.39 -1.64
C PHE A 26 -1.02 -8.40 -0.61
N ALA A 27 -2.33 -8.47 -0.34
CA ALA A 27 -2.88 -9.47 0.56
C ALA A 27 -2.65 -10.90 0.05
N GLY A 28 -2.76 -11.13 -1.27
CA GLY A 28 -2.42 -12.40 -1.91
C GLY A 28 -0.93 -12.74 -1.81
N GLN A 29 -0.05 -11.77 -2.01
CA GLN A 29 1.39 -11.95 -1.83
C GLN A 29 1.76 -12.27 -0.37
N ALA A 30 1.10 -11.60 0.59
CA ALA A 30 1.26 -11.89 2.02
C ALA A 30 0.86 -13.34 2.33
N LEU A 31 -0.28 -13.79 1.83
CA LEU A 31 -0.73 -15.18 1.97
C LEU A 31 0.26 -16.18 1.38
N ALA A 32 0.80 -15.89 0.18
CA ALA A 32 1.76 -16.77 -0.50
C ALA A 32 3.11 -16.88 0.22
N SER A 33 3.48 -15.88 1.03
CA SER A 33 4.78 -15.87 1.75
C SER A 33 4.88 -16.90 2.88
N GLY A 34 3.81 -17.66 3.15
CA GLY A 34 3.83 -18.74 4.14
C GLY A 34 3.80 -18.26 5.59
N VAL A 35 3.37 -17.00 5.78
CA VAL A 35 3.03 -16.36 7.05
C VAL A 35 2.03 -17.26 7.78
N SER A 36 2.53 -18.06 8.73
CA SER A 36 1.77 -19.16 9.28
C SER A 36 0.83 -18.64 10.35
N ALA A 37 -0.38 -19.18 10.45
CA ALA A 37 -1.31 -18.79 11.49
C ALA A 37 -0.80 -19.04 12.93
N GLU A 38 0.30 -19.78 13.11
CA GLU A 38 0.97 -19.96 14.40
C GLU A 38 1.65 -18.67 14.88
N ASP A 39 1.95 -17.75 13.96
CA ASP A 39 2.62 -16.48 14.25
C ASP A 39 1.65 -15.40 14.77
N PHE A 40 0.33 -15.64 14.77
CA PHE A 40 -0.68 -14.64 15.17
C PHE A 40 -1.74 -15.21 16.12
N GLN A 41 -2.13 -14.39 17.10
CA GLN A 41 -3.19 -14.76 18.03
C GLN A 41 -4.57 -14.66 17.36
N CYS A 42 -5.34 -15.74 17.42
CA CYS A 42 -6.76 -15.70 17.10
C CYS A 42 -7.53 -14.96 18.20
N ALA A 43 -8.41 -14.05 17.82
CA ALA A 43 -9.32 -13.43 18.78
C ALA A 43 -10.35 -14.47 19.29
N SER A 44 -10.97 -14.22 20.44
CA SER A 44 -12.03 -15.09 20.95
C SER A 44 -13.16 -15.22 19.93
N GLY A 45 -13.48 -16.47 19.55
CA GLY A 45 -14.51 -16.77 18.54
C GLY A 45 -14.07 -16.64 17.07
N GLU A 46 -12.81 -16.30 16.81
CA GLU A 46 -12.26 -16.19 15.46
C GLU A 46 -11.68 -17.53 15.00
N THR A 47 -12.02 -17.94 13.78
CA THR A 47 -11.39 -19.10 13.12
C THR A 47 -9.98 -18.75 12.65
N ARG A 48 -9.12 -19.76 12.54
CA ARG A 48 -7.77 -19.64 11.96
C ARG A 48 -7.77 -18.86 10.63
N TRP A 49 -8.69 -19.19 9.73
CA TRP A 49 -8.78 -18.58 8.41
C TRP A 49 -9.16 -17.09 8.44
N GLN A 50 -10.00 -16.70 9.40
CA GLN A 50 -10.34 -15.29 9.61
C GLN A 50 -9.14 -14.50 10.14
N ALA A 51 -8.38 -15.07 11.09
CA ALA A 51 -7.19 -14.45 11.63
C ALA A 51 -6.10 -14.25 10.56
N GLU A 52 -5.90 -15.25 9.71
CA GLU A 52 -4.94 -15.24 8.60
C GLU A 52 -5.32 -14.20 7.54
N ALA A 53 -6.59 -14.17 7.11
CA ALA A 53 -7.08 -13.17 6.16
C ALA A 53 -6.91 -11.74 6.71
N ARG A 54 -7.28 -11.51 7.99
CA ARG A 54 -7.08 -10.21 8.65
C ARG A 54 -5.61 -9.80 8.66
N TYR A 55 -4.71 -10.73 8.97
CA TYR A 55 -3.28 -10.44 9.02
C TYR A 55 -2.73 -10.07 7.63
N CYS A 56 -3.08 -10.82 6.59
CA CYS A 56 -2.68 -10.53 5.21
C CYS A 56 -3.13 -9.13 4.77
N TYR A 57 -4.38 -8.76 5.05
CA TYR A 57 -4.89 -7.43 4.74
C TYR A 57 -4.23 -6.32 5.57
N ARG A 58 -3.88 -6.57 6.83
CA ARG A 58 -3.11 -5.60 7.64
C ARG A 58 -1.70 -5.39 7.10
N LEU A 59 -1.06 -6.45 6.61
CA LEU A 59 0.25 -6.34 5.97
C LEU A 59 0.15 -5.55 4.66
N ALA A 60 -0.89 -5.81 3.85
CA ALA A 60 -1.17 -5.02 2.65
C ALA A 60 -1.41 -3.53 2.97
N ASP A 61 -2.17 -3.23 4.02
CA ASP A 61 -2.42 -1.85 4.48
C ASP A 61 -1.11 -1.16 4.92
N ALA A 62 -0.20 -1.89 5.58
CA ALA A 62 1.12 -1.37 5.94
C ALA A 62 2.00 -1.09 4.71
N MET A 63 1.97 -1.95 3.70
CA MET A 63 2.70 -1.72 2.44
C MET A 63 2.18 -0.48 1.68
N LEU A 64 0.87 -0.27 1.67
CA LEU A 64 0.26 0.93 1.07
C LEU A 64 0.61 2.20 1.85
N ALA A 65 0.61 2.13 3.18
CA ALA A 65 1.01 3.25 4.03
C ALA A 65 2.47 3.66 3.77
N GLU A 66 3.38 2.68 3.73
CA GLU A 66 4.80 2.92 3.45
C GLU A 66 5.01 3.53 2.07
N ARG A 67 4.29 3.03 1.06
CA ARG A 67 4.30 3.62 -0.28
C ARG A 67 3.84 5.08 -0.26
N GLY A 68 2.76 5.38 0.45
CA GLY A 68 2.25 6.75 0.59
C GLY A 68 3.24 7.69 1.27
N GLU A 69 4.00 7.22 2.27
CA GLU A 69 5.09 7.98 2.89
C GLU A 69 6.24 8.22 1.91
N ALA A 70 6.66 7.20 1.17
CA ALA A 70 7.70 7.34 0.15
C ALA A 70 7.33 8.39 -0.92
N ASP A 71 6.06 8.37 -1.37
CA ASP A 71 5.54 9.34 -2.34
C ASP A 71 5.56 10.77 -1.76
N ARG A 72 5.19 10.95 -0.49
CA ARG A 72 5.28 12.25 0.21
C ARG A 72 6.71 12.75 0.35
N ASN A 73 7.64 11.87 0.72
CA ASN A 73 9.05 12.21 0.88
C ASN A 73 9.67 12.62 -0.47
N CYS A 74 9.34 11.90 -1.55
CA CYS A 74 9.77 12.25 -2.90
C CYS A 74 9.22 13.62 -3.33
N ALA A 75 7.93 13.87 -3.13
CA ALA A 75 7.32 15.15 -3.45
C ALA A 75 7.96 16.32 -2.69
N SER A 76 8.27 16.12 -1.41
CA SER A 76 8.93 17.11 -0.55
C SER A 76 10.36 17.42 -1.05
N TYR A 77 11.12 16.39 -1.43
CA TYR A 77 12.45 16.56 -2.00
C TYR A 77 12.42 17.30 -3.35
N LEU A 78 11.48 16.96 -4.23
CA LEU A 78 11.31 17.64 -5.51
C LEU A 78 10.87 19.11 -5.37
N ALA A 79 10.04 19.43 -4.36
CA ALA A 79 9.69 20.81 -4.05
C ALA A 79 10.92 21.62 -3.60
N PHE A 80 11.72 21.06 -2.69
CA PHE A 80 12.97 21.65 -2.25
C PHE A 80 13.93 21.93 -3.42
N LEU A 81 14.10 20.98 -4.35
CA LEU A 81 14.97 21.18 -5.52
C LEU A 81 14.48 22.31 -6.43
N LYS A 82 13.17 22.41 -6.67
CA LYS A 82 12.58 23.49 -7.48
C LYS A 82 12.78 24.87 -6.85
N GLU A 83 12.67 24.97 -5.52
CA GLU A 83 12.94 26.21 -4.80
C GLU A 83 14.42 26.61 -4.96
N ARG A 84 15.36 25.67 -4.81
CA ARG A 84 16.79 25.93 -5.01
C ARG A 84 17.16 26.33 -6.44
N GLU A 85 16.50 25.75 -7.44
CA GLU A 85 16.65 26.12 -8.85
C GLU A 85 16.07 27.49 -9.20
N ALA A 86 15.08 27.97 -8.43
CA ALA A 86 14.51 29.30 -8.59
C ALA A 86 15.42 30.36 -7.97
N GLU A 87 16.01 30.08 -6.79
CA GLU A 87 16.98 30.95 -6.11
C GLU A 87 18.28 31.15 -6.92
N GLY A 88 18.70 30.13 -7.68
CA GLY A 88 19.91 30.17 -8.52
C GLY A 88 19.77 30.88 -9.86
N ARG A 89 18.58 31.39 -10.21
CA ARG A 89 18.32 32.12 -11.48
C ARG A 89 18.28 33.64 -11.35
N ASP A 90 18.42 34.17 -10.15
CA ASP A 90 18.44 35.61 -9.83
C ASP A 90 19.86 36.16 -9.53
N GLN A 91 20.91 35.41 -9.86
CA GLN A 91 22.32 35.85 -9.82
C GLN A 91 22.92 35.92 -11.22
#